data_AF-A0ABC9AQG3-F1
#
_entry.id   AF-A0ABC9AQG3-F1
#
_cell.length_a   1.000
_cell.length_b   1.000
_cell.length_c   1.000
_cell.angle_alpha   90.00
_cell.angle_beta   90.00
_cell.angle_gamma   90.00
#
_symmetry.space_group_name_H-M   'P 1'
#
loop_
_entity.id
_entity.type
_entity.pdbx_description
1 polymer ?
#
loop_
_entity_poly.entity_id
_entity_poly.type
_entity_poly.pdbx_seq_one_letter_code
_entity_poly.pdbx_strand_id
1 'polypeptide(L)'
;MYIDLASIVATTAFSIDLASAIWELITRIQTPVAMTMITGGRALAVAALLCAMAAPLMADTWPTSNVHATYHWYNPQRNGWDLNSVDAYCAPWDANKPLWWRERFGWAALCEPWRSSGRGYCGQCIKVTNHATGQWIVARIVDKCNGGGLDLDYETVFKKIDTNGQGQEKGYLKVDYEWASCE
;
A
#
# COMPACT_ATOMS: atom_id res chain seq x y z
N MET A 1 -4.52 24.42 -24.28
CA MET A 1 -3.83 24.40 -22.97
C MET A 1 -3.02 23.12 -22.93
N TYR A 2 -1.77 23.17 -23.40
CA TYR A 2 -0.88 22.01 -23.47
C TYR A 2 -0.21 21.84 -22.10
N ILE A 3 -0.29 20.65 -21.52
CA ILE A 3 0.43 20.32 -20.29
C ILE A 3 1.86 20.00 -20.70
N ASP A 4 2.80 20.80 -20.21
CA ASP A 4 4.23 20.59 -20.41
C ASP A 4 4.72 19.43 -19.52
N LEU A 5 4.92 18.27 -20.13
CA LEU A 5 5.38 17.04 -19.47
C LEU A 5 6.84 17.14 -18.97
N ALA A 6 7.62 18.13 -19.43
CA ALA A 6 9.00 18.33 -18.98
C ALA A 6 9.09 18.75 -17.51
N SER A 7 8.03 19.34 -16.95
CA SER A 7 8.00 19.76 -15.54
C SER A 7 7.74 18.63 -14.55
N ILE A 8 7.29 17.45 -15.01
CA ILE A 8 6.97 16.31 -14.14
C ILE A 8 8.24 15.52 -13.74
N VAL A 9 9.30 15.59 -14.55
CA VAL A 9 10.53 14.79 -14.35
C VAL A 9 11.43 15.35 -13.23
N ALA A 10 11.18 16.57 -12.74
CA ALA A 10 12.15 17.29 -11.90
C ALA A 10 12.02 17.10 -10.38
N THR A 11 11.12 16.27 -9.84
CA THR A 11 10.86 16.26 -8.37
C THR A 11 10.89 14.93 -7.64
N THR A 12 11.37 13.85 -8.26
CA THR A 12 11.56 12.59 -7.52
C THR A 12 12.94 12.03 -7.77
N ALA A 13 13.68 11.78 -6.69
CA ALA A 13 14.99 11.18 -6.70
C ALA A 13 14.88 9.71 -7.15
N PHE A 14 14.74 9.50 -8.45
CA PHE A 14 14.97 8.20 -9.08
C PHE A 14 16.48 8.05 -9.29
N SER A 15 17.05 6.91 -8.90
CA SER A 15 18.43 6.56 -9.25
C SER A 15 18.65 6.75 -10.75
N ILE A 16 19.73 7.44 -11.09
CA ILE A 16 20.07 7.93 -12.43
C ILE A 16 20.08 6.79 -13.47
N ASP A 17 20.32 5.56 -13.03
CA ASP A 17 20.35 4.35 -13.85
C ASP A 17 18.98 3.86 -14.35
N LEU A 18 17.89 4.15 -13.63
CA LEU A 18 16.55 3.71 -14.04
C LEU A 18 15.95 4.68 -15.07
N ALA A 19 16.24 5.98 -14.93
CA ALA A 19 15.77 7.01 -15.86
C ALA A 19 16.41 6.86 -17.25
N SER A 20 17.69 6.49 -17.31
CA SER A 20 18.39 6.20 -18.57
C SER A 20 17.90 4.91 -19.23
N ALA A 21 17.64 3.85 -18.46
CA ALA A 21 17.06 2.61 -18.99
C ALA A 21 15.64 2.83 -19.56
N ILE A 22 14.82 3.64 -18.88
CA ILE A 22 13.47 4.01 -19.34
C ILE A 22 13.54 4.87 -20.61
N TRP A 23 14.50 5.81 -20.68
CA TRP A 23 14.71 6.63 -21.87
C TRP A 23 15.20 5.82 -23.08
N GLU A 24 16.08 4.84 -22.89
CA GLU A 24 16.50 3.91 -23.95
C GLU A 24 15.36 2.98 -24.43
N LEU A 25 14.49 2.52 -23.52
CA LEU A 25 13.32 1.73 -23.87
C LEU A 25 12.31 2.53 -24.69
N ILE A 26 12.03 3.78 -24.31
CA ILE A 26 11.11 4.67 -25.05
C ILE A 26 11.66 4.96 -26.46
N THR A 27 12.96 5.25 -26.57
CA THR A 27 13.60 5.54 -27.87
C THR A 27 13.71 4.31 -28.78
N ARG A 28 13.86 3.09 -28.22
CA ARG A 28 13.86 1.84 -29.02
C ARG A 28 12.50 1.43 -29.54
N ILE A 29 11.40 1.84 -28.92
CA ILE A 29 10.03 1.57 -29.42
C ILE A 29 9.69 2.50 -30.61
N GLN A 30 10.35 3.65 -30.71
CA GLN A 30 10.23 4.60 -31.83
C GLN A 30 11.20 4.27 -32.98
N THR A 31 11.19 3.04 -33.48
CA THR A 31 11.68 2.77 -34.84
C THR A 31 10.50 2.73 -35.81
N PRO A 32 10.44 3.60 -36.83
CA PRO A 32 9.33 3.59 -37.80
C PRO A 32 9.56 2.46 -38.79
N VAL A 33 9.05 1.27 -38.47
CA VAL A 33 8.91 0.20 -39.46
C VAL A 33 7.42 -0.10 -39.61
N ALA A 34 6.92 0.25 -40.79
CA ALA A 34 5.64 -0.13 -41.36
C ALA A 34 4.39 0.36 -40.62
N MET A 35 4.15 1.68 -40.71
CA MET A 35 2.80 2.24 -40.68
C MET A 35 2.07 1.84 -41.97
N THR A 36 1.72 0.56 -42.10
CA THR A 36 0.80 0.07 -43.13
C THR A 36 -0.60 0.45 -42.70
N MET A 37 -1.19 1.40 -43.42
CA MET A 37 -2.51 1.96 -43.15
C MET A 37 -3.59 0.87 -43.14
N ILE A 38 -4.22 0.65 -41.98
CA ILE A 38 -5.47 -0.11 -41.87
C ILE A 38 -6.61 0.84 -42.22
N THR A 39 -6.91 0.97 -43.51
CA THR A 39 -8.02 1.76 -44.04
C THR A 39 -9.33 1.00 -43.91
N GLY A 40 -9.94 1.03 -42.72
CA GLY A 40 -11.29 0.49 -42.55
C GLY A 40 -11.91 0.86 -41.21
N GLY A 41 -12.99 1.66 -41.23
CA GLY A 41 -13.68 2.14 -40.03
C GLY A 41 -14.20 1.03 -39.09
N ARG A 42 -14.36 -0.20 -39.59
CA ARG A 42 -14.71 -1.38 -38.78
C ARG A 42 -13.54 -1.93 -37.97
N ALA A 43 -12.31 -1.81 -38.45
CA ALA A 43 -11.12 -2.26 -37.73
C ALA A 43 -10.76 -1.30 -36.58
N LEU A 44 -11.00 0.00 -36.76
CA LEU A 44 -10.84 1.02 -35.71
C LEU A 44 -11.83 0.81 -34.55
N ALA A 45 -13.07 0.42 -34.85
CA ALA A 45 -14.07 0.12 -33.82
C ALA A 45 -13.71 -1.14 -33.00
N VAL A 46 -13.15 -2.17 -33.63
CA VAL A 46 -12.70 -3.41 -32.96
C VAL A 46 -11.46 -3.17 -32.10
N ALA A 47 -10.49 -2.37 -32.59
CA ALA A 47 -9.31 -1.99 -31.81
C ALA A 47 -9.67 -1.12 -30.58
N ALA A 48 -10.62 -0.19 -30.74
CA ALA A 48 -11.12 0.62 -29.63
C ALA A 48 -11.89 -0.20 -28.59
N LEU A 49 -12.68 -1.19 -29.02
CA LEU A 49 -13.36 -2.12 -28.10
C LEU A 49 -12.36 -3.00 -27.34
N LEU A 50 -11.32 -3.52 -27.99
CA LEU A 50 -10.31 -4.38 -27.33
C LEU A 50 -9.47 -3.64 -26.28
N CYS A 51 -9.13 -2.35 -26.50
CA CYS A 51 -8.45 -1.54 -25.47
C CYS A 51 -9.34 -1.21 -24.26
N ALA A 52 -10.66 -1.12 -24.44
CA ALA A 52 -11.60 -0.85 -23.35
C ALA A 52 -11.84 -2.06 -22.43
N MET A 53 -11.49 -3.28 -22.87
CA MET A 53 -11.76 -4.53 -22.15
C MET A 53 -10.57 -5.00 -21.31
N ALA A 54 -9.41 -4.31 -21.41
CA ALA A 54 -8.20 -4.60 -20.65
C ALA A 54 -8.09 -3.82 -19.32
N ALA A 55 -9.15 -3.12 -18.92
CA ALA A 55 -9.20 -2.41 -17.64
C ALA A 55 -10.20 -3.10 -16.70
N PRO A 56 -9.85 -4.30 -16.19
CA PRO A 56 -9.85 -4.38 -14.74
C PRO A 56 -8.72 -5.29 -14.18
N LEU A 57 -8.35 -5.03 -12.92
CA LEU A 57 -7.65 -5.92 -11.98
C LEU A 57 -6.13 -5.79 -11.79
N MET A 58 -5.49 -4.64 -11.99
CA MET A 58 -4.21 -4.40 -11.31
C MET A 58 -4.19 -2.98 -10.76
N ALA A 59 -4.71 -2.83 -9.54
CA ALA A 59 -4.28 -1.72 -8.71
C ALA A 59 -2.84 -2.05 -8.29
N ASP A 60 -1.88 -1.71 -9.15
CA ASP A 60 -0.46 -1.78 -8.81
C ASP A 60 -0.16 -0.67 -7.80
N THR A 61 -0.52 -0.89 -6.54
CA THR A 61 -0.01 -0.06 -5.46
C THR A 61 1.42 -0.54 -5.20
N TRP A 62 2.39 0.23 -5.67
CA TRP A 62 3.80 -0.01 -5.36
C TRP A 62 3.96 -0.07 -3.84
N PRO A 63 4.63 -1.09 -3.27
CA PRO A 63 4.82 -1.18 -1.84
C PRO A 63 5.61 0.03 -1.34
N THR A 64 5.20 0.58 -0.21
CA THR A 64 6.01 1.57 0.52
C THR A 64 7.06 0.79 1.30
N SER A 65 8.33 1.04 1.02
CA SER A 65 9.44 0.23 1.50
C SER A 65 10.25 0.87 2.62
N ASN A 66 10.97 0.05 3.38
CA ASN A 66 11.88 0.46 4.46
C ASN A 66 11.23 1.37 5.55
N VAL A 67 9.95 1.13 5.79
CA VAL A 67 9.12 1.85 6.74
C VAL A 67 9.51 1.44 8.16
N HIS A 68 9.57 2.43 9.06
CA HIS A 68 9.76 2.17 10.48
C HIS A 68 8.43 1.72 11.08
N ALA A 69 8.41 0.51 11.64
CA ALA A 69 7.24 -0.06 12.29
C ALA A 69 7.53 -0.35 13.76
N THR A 70 6.87 0.37 14.67
CA THR A 70 6.90 0.07 16.09
C THR A 70 5.79 -0.92 16.46
N TYR A 71 5.64 -1.20 17.75
CA TYR A 71 4.50 -1.94 18.25
C TYR A 71 3.80 -1.22 19.40
N HIS A 72 2.50 -1.48 19.49
CA HIS A 72 1.63 -1.08 20.57
C HIS A 72 0.88 -2.28 21.13
N TRP A 73 0.50 -2.21 22.40
CA TRP A 73 -0.24 -3.27 23.08
C TRP A 73 -1.75 -3.00 23.04
N TYR A 74 -2.36 -3.04 21.85
CA TYR A 74 -3.81 -2.90 21.73
C TYR A 74 -4.54 -4.07 22.42
N ASN A 75 -3.94 -5.26 22.41
CA ASN A 75 -4.49 -6.48 23.02
C ASN A 75 -5.93 -6.80 22.56
N PRO A 76 -6.20 -6.83 21.24
CA PRO A 76 -7.56 -6.90 20.73
C PRO A 76 -8.32 -8.15 21.20
N GLN A 77 -7.66 -9.30 21.36
CA GLN A 77 -8.34 -10.51 21.87
C GLN A 77 -8.80 -10.35 23.32
N ARG A 78 -8.07 -9.59 24.14
CA ARG A 78 -8.42 -9.38 25.57
C ARG A 78 -9.56 -8.38 25.73
N ASN A 79 -9.67 -7.43 24.80
CA ASN A 79 -10.69 -6.39 24.84
C ASN A 79 -11.91 -6.69 23.96
N GLY A 80 -12.06 -7.94 23.50
CA GLY A 80 -13.21 -8.36 22.67
C GLY A 80 -13.22 -7.72 21.27
N TRP A 81 -12.05 -7.33 20.79
CA TRP A 81 -11.81 -6.59 19.55
C TRP A 81 -12.57 -5.25 19.52
N ASP A 82 -12.87 -4.65 20.68
CA ASP A 82 -13.64 -3.41 20.76
C ASP A 82 -12.73 -2.19 20.55
N LEU A 83 -12.94 -1.47 19.43
CA LEU A 83 -12.16 -0.28 19.11
C LEU A 83 -12.35 0.85 20.14
N ASN A 84 -13.51 0.91 20.82
CA ASN A 84 -13.73 1.93 21.86
C ASN A 84 -12.89 1.67 23.12
N SER A 85 -12.60 0.40 23.42
CA SER A 85 -11.88 0.02 24.63
C SER A 85 -10.41 0.47 24.64
N VAL A 86 -9.88 0.82 23.47
CA VAL A 86 -8.50 1.27 23.25
C VAL A 86 -8.42 2.70 22.73
N ASP A 87 -9.55 3.42 22.73
CA ASP A 87 -9.67 4.78 22.17
C ASP A 87 -9.09 4.90 20.74
N ALA A 88 -9.26 3.85 19.92
CA ALA A 88 -8.69 3.81 18.59
C ALA A 88 -9.28 4.94 17.74
N TYR A 89 -8.44 5.63 16.96
CA TYR A 89 -8.87 6.77 16.15
C TYR A 89 -10.04 6.46 15.21
N CYS A 90 -10.12 5.22 14.69
CA CYS A 90 -11.20 4.81 13.80
C CYS A 90 -12.50 4.38 14.51
N ALA A 91 -12.52 4.33 15.84
CA ALA A 91 -13.69 3.90 16.63
C ALA A 91 -15.01 4.62 16.25
N PRO A 92 -15.04 5.96 16.02
CA PRO A 92 -16.28 6.65 15.64
C PRO A 92 -16.96 6.13 14.36
N TRP A 93 -16.24 5.43 13.49
CA TRP A 93 -16.75 4.90 12.22
C TRP A 93 -16.82 3.37 12.19
N ASP A 94 -15.90 2.70 12.89
CA ASP A 94 -15.68 1.26 12.72
C ASP A 94 -16.01 0.42 13.96
N ALA A 95 -16.23 1.01 15.13
CA ALA A 95 -16.45 0.25 16.37
C ALA A 95 -17.73 -0.63 16.33
N ASN A 96 -18.77 -0.17 15.63
CA ASN A 96 -20.04 -0.88 15.50
C ASN A 96 -20.06 -1.95 14.39
N LYS A 97 -18.93 -2.19 13.72
CA LYS A 97 -18.83 -3.28 12.75
C LYS A 97 -18.94 -4.64 13.45
N PRO A 98 -19.47 -5.67 12.76
CA PRO A 98 -19.66 -6.98 13.37
C PRO A 98 -18.33 -7.58 13.86
N LEU A 99 -18.39 -8.42 14.89
CA LEU A 99 -17.18 -8.98 15.52
C LEU A 99 -16.27 -9.68 14.50
N TRP A 100 -16.83 -10.49 13.60
CA TRP A 100 -16.08 -11.18 12.56
C TRP A 100 -15.23 -10.23 11.70
N TRP A 101 -15.67 -8.99 11.50
CA TRP A 101 -14.94 -7.99 10.73
C TRP A 101 -13.77 -7.41 11.55
N ARG A 102 -14.01 -7.16 12.84
CA ARG A 102 -13.05 -6.59 13.78
C ARG A 102 -11.93 -7.57 14.11
N GLU A 103 -12.23 -8.87 14.15
CA GLU A 103 -11.28 -9.95 14.49
C GLU A 103 -10.58 -10.63 13.32
N ARG A 104 -11.01 -10.35 12.08
CA ARG A 104 -10.49 -11.01 10.87
C ARG A 104 -8.97 -10.86 10.70
N PHE A 105 -8.45 -9.68 11.04
CA PHE A 105 -7.04 -9.32 10.86
C PHE A 105 -6.53 -8.65 12.13
N GLY A 106 -5.22 -8.77 12.37
CA GLY A 106 -4.55 -8.02 13.44
C GLY A 106 -4.63 -6.51 13.22
N TRP A 107 -4.41 -5.73 14.28
CA TRP A 107 -4.59 -4.28 14.24
C TRP A 107 -3.29 -3.54 13.97
N ALA A 108 -3.41 -2.41 13.29
CA ALA A 108 -2.31 -1.49 13.02
C ALA A 108 -2.79 -0.02 13.06
N ALA A 109 -1.86 0.87 13.36
CA ALA A 109 -1.96 2.29 13.10
C ALA A 109 -1.11 2.65 11.88
N LEU A 110 -1.58 3.58 11.06
CA LEU A 110 -0.84 4.12 9.91
C LEU A 110 -0.73 5.64 10.00
N CYS A 111 0.48 6.13 9.73
CA CYS A 111 0.91 7.47 10.13
C CYS A 111 1.73 8.09 9.02
N GLU A 112 1.15 8.26 7.83
CA GLU A 112 1.88 8.88 6.72
C GLU A 112 1.98 10.41 6.91
N PRO A 113 3.19 11.00 6.88
CA PRO A 113 3.43 12.44 7.07
C PRO A 113 2.66 13.39 6.16
N TRP A 114 2.13 12.92 5.02
CA TRP A 114 1.57 13.77 3.95
C TRP A 114 0.04 13.70 3.80
N ARG A 115 -0.66 12.83 4.55
CA ARG A 115 -2.12 12.65 4.38
C ARG A 115 -2.89 13.06 5.63
N SER A 116 -3.37 14.31 5.55
CA SER A 116 -3.86 15.20 6.59
C SER A 116 -5.14 14.80 7.35
N SER A 117 -5.55 13.53 7.40
CA SER A 117 -6.65 13.17 8.31
C SER A 117 -6.66 11.76 8.89
N GLY A 118 -5.85 10.80 8.42
CA GLY A 118 -5.91 9.39 8.87
C GLY A 118 -7.23 8.66 8.59
N ARG A 119 -8.36 9.38 8.47
CA ARG A 119 -9.72 8.89 8.28
C ARG A 119 -9.89 8.10 7.00
N GLY A 120 -9.16 8.48 5.94
CA GLY A 120 -9.23 7.80 4.65
C GLY A 120 -8.77 6.34 4.69
N TYR A 121 -8.08 5.94 5.76
CA TYR A 121 -7.51 4.60 5.91
C TYR A 121 -8.25 3.72 6.90
N CYS A 122 -9.20 4.27 7.66
CA CYS A 122 -9.94 3.51 8.66
C CYS A 122 -10.63 2.30 8.03
N GLY A 123 -10.32 1.12 8.58
CA GLY A 123 -10.87 -0.15 8.13
C GLY A 123 -10.23 -0.74 6.88
N GLN A 124 -9.29 -0.05 6.23
CA GLN A 124 -8.50 -0.61 5.12
C GLN A 124 -7.47 -1.62 5.62
N CYS A 125 -6.99 -2.49 4.72
CA CYS A 125 -6.02 -3.53 5.05
C CYS A 125 -4.71 -3.30 4.31
N ILE A 126 -3.63 -3.63 4.98
CA ILE A 126 -2.27 -3.59 4.45
C ILE A 126 -1.61 -4.94 4.66
N LYS A 127 -0.87 -5.40 3.65
CA LYS A 127 0.07 -6.52 3.81
C LYS A 127 1.40 -5.93 4.25
N VAL A 128 1.86 -6.32 5.43
CA VAL A 128 3.11 -5.86 6.03
C VAL A 128 4.13 -6.99 5.94
N THR A 129 5.31 -6.70 5.39
CA THR A 129 6.40 -7.66 5.17
C THR A 129 7.63 -7.21 5.95
N ASN A 130 8.17 -8.07 6.82
CA ASN A 130 9.42 -7.82 7.52
C ASN A 130 10.59 -7.93 6.53
N HIS A 131 11.33 -6.83 6.34
CA HIS A 131 12.45 -6.76 5.40
C HIS A 131 13.60 -7.72 5.78
N ALA A 132 13.78 -8.03 7.07
CA ALA A 132 14.87 -8.87 7.53
C ALA A 132 14.60 -10.37 7.32
N THR A 133 13.33 -10.80 7.36
CA THR A 133 12.96 -12.22 7.36
C THR A 133 12.10 -12.63 6.16
N GLY A 134 11.52 -11.67 5.44
CA GLY A 134 10.53 -11.90 4.39
C GLY A 134 9.16 -12.35 4.92
N GLN A 135 8.99 -12.50 6.24
CA GLN A 135 7.72 -12.91 6.82
C GLN A 135 6.69 -11.79 6.68
N TRP A 136 5.47 -12.14 6.29
CA TRP A 136 4.41 -11.17 6.05
C TRP A 136 3.10 -11.55 6.74
N ILE A 137 2.25 -10.54 6.94
CA ILE A 137 0.89 -10.70 7.45
C ILE A 137 0.00 -9.56 6.95
N VAL A 138 -1.31 -9.80 6.85
CA VAL A 138 -2.29 -8.74 6.59
C VAL A 138 -2.81 -8.19 7.92
N ALA A 139 -2.79 -6.86 8.04
CA ALA A 139 -3.30 -6.11 9.18
C ALA A 139 -4.36 -5.10 8.74
N ARG A 140 -5.28 -4.78 9.64
CA ARG A 140 -6.30 -3.76 9.45
C ARG A 140 -5.89 -2.47 10.16
N ILE A 141 -6.03 -1.36 9.45
CA ILE A 141 -5.80 -0.03 10.00
C ILE A 141 -7.01 0.35 10.87
N VAL A 142 -6.79 0.47 12.16
CA VAL A 142 -7.81 0.86 13.15
C VAL A 142 -7.47 2.16 13.86
N ASP A 143 -6.26 2.67 13.68
CA ASP A 143 -5.76 3.81 14.42
C ASP A 143 -4.81 4.68 13.58
N LYS A 144 -4.41 5.81 14.16
CA LYS A 144 -3.30 6.65 13.69
C LYS A 144 -2.24 6.72 14.78
N CYS A 145 -1.01 6.97 14.39
CA CYS A 145 0.10 7.24 15.30
C CYS A 145 0.82 8.53 14.90
N ASN A 146 1.82 8.91 15.69
CA ASN A 146 2.66 10.09 15.47
C ASN A 146 4.07 9.64 15.06
N GLY A 147 4.71 10.35 14.13
CA GLY A 147 6.14 10.13 13.83
C GLY A 147 6.47 9.39 12.54
N GLY A 148 5.48 9.03 11.72
CA GLY A 148 5.73 8.37 10.44
C GLY A 148 5.67 6.85 10.52
N GLY A 149 5.15 6.20 9.47
CA GLY A 149 5.22 4.74 9.31
C GLY A 149 4.05 3.99 9.93
N LEU A 150 4.35 2.92 10.68
CA LEU A 150 3.36 1.99 11.21
C LEU A 150 3.54 1.77 12.72
N ASP A 151 2.43 1.55 13.42
CA ASP A 151 2.44 1.05 14.79
C ASP A 151 1.56 -0.20 14.88
N LEU A 152 2.18 -1.36 15.09
CA LEU A 152 1.54 -2.66 14.91
C LEU A 152 1.09 -3.23 16.26
N ASP A 153 -0.08 -3.86 16.34
CA ASP A 153 -0.42 -4.62 17.55
C ASP A 153 0.62 -5.72 17.79
N TYR A 154 1.16 -5.78 19.01
CA TYR A 154 2.28 -6.65 19.33
C TYR A 154 1.95 -8.13 19.14
N GLU A 155 0.82 -8.62 19.69
CA GLU A 155 0.50 -10.05 19.69
C GLU A 155 -0.09 -10.53 18.35
N THR A 156 -0.86 -9.69 17.66
CA THR A 156 -1.53 -10.09 16.41
C THR A 156 -0.72 -9.85 15.15
N VAL A 157 0.20 -8.87 15.15
CA VAL A 157 0.92 -8.46 13.94
C VAL A 157 2.44 -8.50 14.16
N PHE A 158 2.99 -7.64 15.01
CA PHE A 158 4.44 -7.42 15.12
C PHE A 158 5.21 -8.72 15.41
N LYS A 159 4.83 -9.41 16.49
CA LYS A 159 5.46 -10.66 16.93
C LYS A 159 5.33 -11.79 15.91
N LYS A 160 4.29 -11.75 15.06
CA LYS A 160 4.07 -12.77 14.02
C LYS A 160 5.03 -12.65 12.85
N ILE A 161 5.51 -11.43 12.58
CA ILE A 161 6.47 -11.15 11.50
C ILE A 161 7.92 -10.97 12.02
N ASP A 162 8.11 -10.74 13.33
CA ASP A 162 9.43 -10.72 13.99
C ASP A 162 9.96 -12.13 14.31
N THR A 163 10.07 -12.99 13.30
CA THR A 163 10.42 -14.42 13.46
C THR A 163 11.85 -14.68 13.93
N ASN A 164 12.72 -13.67 13.86
CA ASN A 164 14.10 -13.75 14.36
C ASN A 164 14.31 -12.98 15.69
N GLY A 165 13.25 -12.38 16.26
CA GLY A 165 13.26 -11.68 17.55
C GLY A 165 14.03 -10.35 17.59
N GLN A 166 14.65 -9.94 16.48
CA GLN A 166 15.48 -8.73 16.46
C GLN A 166 14.63 -7.46 16.54
N GLY A 167 13.40 -7.50 16.02
CA GLY A 167 12.50 -6.36 16.07
C GLY A 167 12.13 -6.01 17.50
N GLN A 168 11.80 -7.01 18.31
CA GLN A 168 11.49 -6.84 19.72
C GLN A 168 12.70 -6.33 20.51
N GLU A 169 13.89 -6.86 20.24
CA GLU A 169 15.13 -6.41 20.90
C GLU A 169 15.43 -4.92 20.60
N LYS A 170 15.20 -4.50 19.35
CA LYS A 170 15.43 -3.11 18.89
C LYS A 170 14.27 -2.16 19.19
N GLY A 171 13.08 -2.69 19.48
CA GLY A 171 11.84 -1.93 19.64
C GLY A 171 11.11 -1.58 18.34
N TYR A 172 11.60 -2.03 17.17
CA TYR A 172 10.97 -1.75 15.87
C TYR A 172 11.41 -2.74 14.78
N LEU A 173 10.62 -2.81 13.70
CA LEU A 173 10.96 -3.49 12.46
C LEU A 173 11.17 -2.48 11.32
N LYS A 174 12.01 -2.86 10.35
CA LYS A 174 11.97 -2.27 9.01
C LYS A 174 11.07 -3.15 8.15
N VAL A 175 10.02 -2.55 7.61
CA VAL A 175 8.99 -3.28 6.86
C VAL A 175 8.70 -2.63 5.53
N ASP A 176 8.19 -3.43 4.62
CA ASP A 176 7.49 -2.94 3.44
C ASP A 176 5.99 -3.15 3.67
N TYR A 177 5.14 -2.23 3.19
CA TYR A 177 3.70 -2.46 3.16
C TYR A 177 3.06 -2.08 1.83
N GLU A 178 2.03 -2.83 1.48
CA GLU A 178 1.18 -2.59 0.30
C GLU A 178 -0.29 -2.68 0.70
N TRP A 179 -1.15 -1.96 -0.03
CA TRP A 179 -2.60 -2.06 0.18
C TRP A 179 -3.07 -3.46 -0.20
N ALA A 180 -3.93 -4.05 0.63
CA ALA A 180 -4.43 -5.40 0.45
C ALA A 180 -5.96 -5.44 0.52
N SER A 181 -6.56 -6.46 -0.10
CA SER A 181 -7.98 -6.75 0.08
C SER A 181 -8.26 -7.19 1.53
N CYS A 182 -9.43 -6.81 2.05
CA CYS A 182 -9.89 -7.16 3.38
C CYS A 182 -10.85 -8.37 3.40
N GLU A 183 -10.72 -9.29 2.44
CA GLU A 183 -11.54 -10.52 2.31
C GLU A 183 -11.19 -11.62 3.34
#